data_AF-A0A7X6SRL1-F1
#
_entry.id   AF-A0A7X6SRL1-F1
#
_cell.length_a   1.000
_cell.length_b   1.000
_cell.length_c   1.000
_cell.angle_alpha   90.00
_cell.angle_beta   90.00
_cell.angle_gamma   90.00
#
_symmetry.space_group_name_H-M   'P 1'
#
loop_
_entity.id
_entity.type
_entity.pdbx_description
1 polymer ?
#
loop_
_entity_poly.entity_id
_entity_poly.type
_entity_poly.pdbx_seq_one_letter_code
_entity_poly.pdbx_strand_id
1 'polypeptide(L)'
;MYKAALLPLFLLLLKGIVCCKSPYSNENTHILLQTTFGDIKLKLYDETPLHRDNFIKLVSSGIYDGVAFHRVINTFMIQAGDPQTRPQGLPSGADSLMSYTVPAEFNSRYFHKKGALAAARQGNEINPEMRSSGTQFYLVQGTTLTDQELDLAEQSINNSLRQGMFSRLLRQVADSSR
;
A
#
# COMPACT_ATOMS: atom_id res chain seq x y z
N MET A 1 67.08 16.46 -27.51
CA MET A 1 66.00 16.71 -28.48
C MET A 1 64.91 15.68 -28.25
N TYR A 2 63.72 16.11 -27.86
CA TYR A 2 62.59 15.28 -27.45
C TYR A 2 62.05 14.42 -28.61
N LYS A 3 61.78 13.15 -28.36
CA LYS A 3 60.82 12.37 -29.15
C LYS A 3 59.82 11.73 -28.19
N ALA A 4 58.66 12.38 -28.11
CA ALA A 4 57.44 11.82 -27.55
C ALA A 4 56.82 10.85 -28.55
N ALA A 5 56.39 9.67 -28.11
CA ALA A 5 55.45 8.84 -28.87
C ALA A 5 54.67 7.88 -27.94
N LEU A 6 53.41 8.25 -27.71
CA LEU A 6 52.22 7.41 -27.71
C LEU A 6 52.13 6.22 -26.73
N LEU A 7 51.47 6.49 -25.60
CA LEU A 7 50.77 5.51 -24.78
C LEU A 7 49.51 5.00 -25.52
N PRO A 8 49.24 3.69 -25.61
CA PRO A 8 47.93 3.22 -26.00
C PRO A 8 47.00 3.23 -24.79
N LEU A 9 46.06 4.18 -24.81
CA LEU A 9 44.85 4.20 -24.00
C LEU A 9 43.95 3.03 -24.43
N PHE A 10 44.11 1.85 -23.82
CA PHE A 10 43.18 0.75 -23.98
C PHE A 10 42.08 0.84 -22.93
N LEU A 11 41.06 1.62 -23.26
CA LEU A 11 39.78 1.70 -22.56
C LEU A 11 39.01 0.39 -22.78
N LEU A 12 39.24 -0.65 -21.97
CA LEU A 12 38.36 -1.81 -21.94
C LEU A 12 37.37 -1.69 -20.78
N LEU A 13 36.19 -1.16 -21.14
CA LEU A 13 34.93 -1.28 -20.40
C LEU A 13 34.65 -2.75 -20.08
N LEU A 14 34.98 -3.22 -18.86
CA LEU A 14 34.30 -4.37 -18.28
C LEU A 14 33.11 -3.86 -17.47
N LYS A 15 32.03 -3.55 -18.17
CA LYS A 15 30.68 -3.50 -17.61
C LYS A 15 30.22 -4.93 -17.37
N GLY A 16 29.68 -5.17 -16.17
CA GLY A 16 28.92 -6.37 -15.81
C GLY A 16 29.73 -7.34 -14.97
N ILE A 17 29.29 -7.80 -13.81
CA ILE A 17 27.92 -7.96 -13.33
C ILE A 17 27.93 -7.69 -11.82
N VAL A 18 27.42 -6.54 -11.38
CA VAL A 18 26.90 -6.46 -10.01
C VAL A 18 25.60 -7.25 -10.03
N CYS A 19 25.71 -8.54 -9.72
CA CYS A 19 24.55 -9.35 -9.42
C CYS A 19 24.04 -8.86 -8.06
N CYS A 20 23.25 -7.79 -8.06
CA CYS A 20 22.28 -7.60 -7.00
C CYS A 20 21.31 -8.77 -7.09
N LYS A 21 21.67 -9.89 -6.46
CA LYS A 21 20.68 -10.83 -5.98
C LYS A 21 19.86 -10.03 -5.00
N SER A 22 18.73 -9.51 -5.46
CA SER A 22 17.67 -9.08 -4.57
C SER A 22 17.40 -10.25 -3.64
N PRO A 23 17.58 -10.13 -2.32
CA PRO A 23 17.07 -11.12 -1.41
C PRO A 23 15.57 -10.86 -1.30
N TYR A 24 14.83 -11.13 -2.38
CA TYR A 24 13.43 -11.51 -2.23
C TYR A 24 13.46 -12.93 -1.66
N SER A 25 13.77 -13.03 -0.36
CA SER A 25 13.35 -14.19 0.40
C SER A 25 11.83 -14.20 0.31
N ASN A 26 11.26 -15.24 -0.28
CA ASN A 26 9.82 -15.57 -0.27
C ASN A 26 9.32 -15.90 1.15
N GLU A 27 9.88 -15.27 2.18
CA GLU A 27 9.41 -15.35 3.54
C GLU A 27 8.50 -14.16 3.79
N ASN A 28 7.19 -14.43 3.70
CA ASN A 28 6.18 -13.45 4.07
C ASN A 28 6.54 -12.83 5.43
N THR A 29 6.63 -11.50 5.48
CA THR A 29 6.98 -10.81 6.73
C THR A 29 5.79 -10.90 7.70
N HIS A 30 6.04 -11.38 8.92
CA HIS A 30 5.05 -11.44 9.98
C HIS A 30 5.33 -10.37 11.03
N ILE A 31 4.27 -9.73 11.52
CA ILE A 31 4.33 -8.71 12.57
C ILE A 31 3.36 -9.10 13.68
N LEU A 32 3.81 -9.00 14.93
CA LEU A 32 2.95 -9.15 16.10
C LEU A 32 2.52 -7.77 16.57
N LEU A 33 1.24 -7.45 16.45
CA LEU A 33 0.64 -6.25 17.01
C LEU A 33 0.06 -6.58 18.38
N GLN A 34 0.74 -6.13 19.43
CA GLN A 34 0.29 -6.30 20.82
C GLN A 34 -0.69 -5.18 21.17
N THR A 35 -1.87 -5.55 21.64
CA THR A 35 -2.91 -4.60 22.04
C THR A 35 -3.38 -4.87 23.46
N THR A 36 -4.07 -3.90 24.07
CA THR A 36 -4.70 -4.08 25.39
C THR A 36 -5.80 -5.14 25.40
N PHE A 37 -6.29 -5.56 24.22
CA PHE A 37 -7.30 -6.61 24.05
C PHE A 37 -6.72 -7.94 23.58
N GLY A 38 -5.38 -8.05 23.50
CA GLY A 38 -4.68 -9.25 23.05
C GLY A 38 -3.87 -9.04 21.78
N ASP A 39 -3.27 -10.13 21.31
CA ASP A 39 -2.30 -10.13 20.22
C ASP A 39 -2.95 -10.36 18.86
N ILE A 40 -2.51 -9.60 17.86
CA ILE A 40 -2.90 -9.74 16.46
C ILE A 40 -1.66 -10.10 15.65
N LYS A 41 -1.69 -11.26 14.96
CA LYS A 41 -0.64 -11.67 14.04
C LYS A 41 -0.97 -11.18 12.64
N LEU A 42 -0.10 -10.33 12.09
CA LEU A 42 -0.23 -9.76 10.77
C LEU A 42 0.76 -10.45 9.83
N LYS A 43 0.30 -10.72 8.61
CA LYS A 43 1.12 -11.18 7.50
C LYS A 43 1.11 -10.09 6.43
N LEU A 44 2.28 -9.59 6.07
CA LEU A 44 2.42 -8.62 4.99
C LEU A 44 2.58 -9.33 3.65
N TYR A 45 2.00 -8.75 2.60
CA TYR A 45 2.14 -9.25 1.24
C TYR A 45 3.38 -8.65 0.58
N ASP A 46 4.09 -9.52 -0.13
CA ASP A 46 5.34 -9.19 -0.82
C ASP A 46 5.07 -8.41 -2.12
N GLU A 47 3.90 -8.55 -2.70
CA GLU A 47 3.50 -7.85 -3.92
C GLU A 47 2.99 -6.41 -3.68
N THR A 48 3.12 -5.92 -2.44
CA THR A 48 2.93 -4.49 -2.09
C THR A 48 4.20 -3.95 -1.41
N PRO A 49 5.35 -3.92 -2.11
CA PRO A 49 6.65 -3.62 -1.49
C PRO A 49 6.71 -2.22 -0.87
N LEU A 50 6.12 -1.20 -1.50
CA LEU A 50 6.18 0.16 -0.95
C LEU A 50 5.43 0.26 0.38
N HIS A 51 4.24 -0.34 0.47
CA HIS A 51 3.48 -0.37 1.72
C HIS A 51 4.11 -1.30 2.76
N ARG A 52 4.57 -2.48 2.35
CA ARG A 52 5.22 -3.47 3.22
C ARG A 52 6.45 -2.85 3.88
N ASP A 53 7.37 -2.33 3.08
CA ASP A 53 8.65 -1.80 3.57
C ASP A 53 8.43 -0.55 4.43
N ASN A 54 7.47 0.29 4.05
CA ASN A 54 7.05 1.43 4.88
C ASN A 54 6.50 0.98 6.24
N PHE A 55 5.60 -0.01 6.27
CA PHE A 55 5.02 -0.51 7.52
C PHE A 55 6.08 -1.15 8.41
N ILE A 56 7.00 -1.94 7.85
CA ILE A 56 8.14 -2.53 8.58
C ILE A 56 9.02 -1.44 9.18
N LYS A 57 9.34 -0.39 8.41
CA LYS A 57 10.12 0.76 8.88
C LYS A 57 9.43 1.45 10.07
N LEU A 58 8.12 1.68 9.97
CA LEU A 58 7.35 2.34 11.04
C LEU A 58 7.29 1.48 12.31
N VAL A 59 7.01 0.19 12.17
CA VAL A 59 7.06 -0.76 13.30
C VAL A 59 8.44 -0.78 13.95
N SER A 60 9.50 -0.86 13.14
CA SER A 60 10.90 -0.89 13.64
C SER A 60 11.30 0.41 14.34
N SER A 61 10.67 1.54 14.00
CA SER A 61 10.88 2.83 14.65
C SER A 61 10.14 3.01 15.98
N GLY A 62 9.25 2.08 16.35
CA GLY A 62 8.41 2.18 17.55
C GLY A 62 7.33 3.26 17.45
N ILE A 63 7.00 3.77 16.25
CA ILE A 63 6.01 4.86 16.10
C ILE A 63 4.58 4.43 16.46
N TYR A 64 4.30 3.13 16.42
CA TYR A 64 2.98 2.60 16.76
C TYR A 64 2.81 2.30 18.26
N ASP A 65 3.87 2.40 19.05
CA ASP A 65 3.80 2.14 20.49
C ASP A 65 2.90 3.18 21.16
N GLY A 66 1.89 2.73 21.91
CA GLY A 66 0.93 3.61 22.58
C GLY A 66 -0.02 4.38 21.64
N VAL A 67 -0.05 4.07 20.34
CA VAL A 67 -1.02 4.63 19.38
C VAL A 67 -2.37 3.93 19.56
N ALA A 68 -3.45 4.72 19.54
CA ALA A 68 -4.81 4.20 19.74
C ALA A 68 -5.48 3.81 18.42
N PHE A 69 -6.39 2.83 18.50
CA PHE A 69 -7.47 2.67 17.52
C PHE A 69 -8.48 3.80 17.72
N HIS A 70 -8.34 4.88 16.98
CA HIS A 70 -9.12 6.11 17.17
C HIS A 70 -10.46 6.09 16.43
N ARG A 71 -10.66 5.14 15.50
CA ARG A 71 -11.92 5.01 14.76
C ARG A 71 -12.31 3.55 14.61
N VAL A 72 -13.46 3.19 15.17
CA VAL A 72 -14.00 1.82 15.20
C VAL A 72 -15.42 1.87 14.66
N ILE A 73 -15.66 1.27 13.50
CA ILE A 73 -16.98 1.24 12.87
C ILE A 73 -17.37 -0.23 12.68
N ASN A 74 -18.42 -0.65 13.39
CA ASN A 74 -18.93 -2.01 13.26
C ASN A 74 -19.28 -2.30 11.80
N THR A 75 -19.05 -3.53 11.36
CA THR A 75 -19.26 -4.00 9.98
C THR A 75 -18.44 -3.33 8.88
N PHE A 76 -17.51 -2.45 9.23
CA PHE A 76 -16.65 -1.76 8.27
C PHE A 76 -15.18 -2.01 8.58
N MET A 77 -14.60 -1.29 9.53
CA MET A 77 -13.17 -1.37 9.84
C MET A 77 -12.83 -0.76 11.21
N ILE A 78 -11.63 -1.08 11.69
CA ILE A 78 -10.97 -0.42 12.82
C ILE A 78 -9.68 0.24 12.32
N GLN A 79 -9.47 1.52 12.64
CA GLN A 79 -8.39 2.35 12.11
C GLN A 79 -7.47 2.84 13.23
N ALA A 80 -6.16 2.81 12.95
CA ALA A 80 -5.08 3.20 13.83
C ALA A 80 -3.93 3.85 13.03
N GLY A 81 -2.81 4.11 13.70
CA GLY A 81 -1.59 4.64 13.07
C GLY A 81 -1.53 6.17 13.00
N ASP A 82 -2.36 6.87 13.78
CA ASP A 82 -2.24 8.32 13.98
C ASP A 82 -1.35 8.61 15.21
N PRO A 83 -0.12 9.15 15.01
CA PRO A 83 0.79 9.46 16.11
C PRO A 83 0.24 10.47 17.12
N GLN A 84 -0.72 11.33 16.74
CA GLN A 84 -1.31 12.31 17.65
C GLN A 84 -2.14 11.66 18.77
N THR A 85 -2.56 10.42 18.57
CA THR A 85 -3.33 9.67 19.58
C THR A 85 -2.45 9.15 20.72
N ARG A 86 -1.13 9.28 20.60
CA ARG A 86 -0.17 8.84 21.62
C ARG A 86 -0.25 9.75 22.85
N PRO A 87 -0.47 9.20 24.06
CA PRO A 87 -0.57 10.00 25.30
C PRO A 87 0.70 10.80 25.64
N GLN A 88 1.86 10.28 25.25
CA GLN A 88 3.18 10.86 25.53
C GLN A 88 3.56 12.00 24.56
N GLY A 89 2.68 12.33 23.61
CA GLY A 89 2.93 13.31 22.57
C GLY A 89 3.69 12.76 21.37
N LEU A 90 3.91 13.64 20.39
CA LEU A 90 4.54 13.29 19.12
C LEU A 90 6.04 13.04 19.28
N PRO A 91 6.60 11.95 18.72
CA PRO A 91 8.05 11.79 18.63
C PRO A 91 8.68 12.89 17.76
N SER A 92 9.95 13.23 18.01
CA SER A 92 10.67 14.23 17.22
C SER A 92 10.62 13.90 15.72
N GLY A 93 10.29 14.88 14.88
CA GLY A 93 10.14 14.70 13.43
C GLY A 93 8.74 14.21 12.98
N ALA A 94 7.76 14.17 13.88
CA ALA A 94 6.40 13.74 13.55
C ALA A 94 5.72 14.55 12.43
N ASP A 95 6.03 15.83 12.26
CA ASP A 95 5.40 16.66 11.21
C ASP A 95 5.62 16.08 9.80
N SER A 96 6.83 15.57 9.54
CA SER A 96 7.14 14.87 8.29
C SER A 96 6.41 13.55 8.18
N LEU A 97 6.18 12.86 9.31
CA LEU A 97 5.49 11.56 9.34
C LEU A 97 3.98 11.71 9.15
N MET A 98 3.42 12.86 9.50
CA MET A 98 1.99 13.13 9.36
C MET A 98 1.58 13.54 7.95
N SER A 99 2.51 14.04 7.14
CA SER A 99 2.21 14.68 5.84
C SER A 99 2.61 13.84 4.63
N TYR A 100 3.53 12.89 4.77
CA TYR A 100 3.96 12.06 3.64
C TYR A 100 2.92 11.00 3.24
N THR A 101 2.96 10.62 1.98
CA THR A 101 2.04 9.65 1.38
C THR A 101 2.79 8.59 0.57
N VAL A 102 2.22 7.39 0.51
CA VAL A 102 2.76 6.26 -0.26
C VAL A 102 1.99 6.15 -1.58
N PRO A 103 2.67 5.97 -2.74
CA PRO A 103 1.99 5.73 -4.01
C PRO A 103 1.07 4.50 -3.95
N ALA A 104 -0.03 4.51 -4.69
CA ALA A 104 -0.97 3.40 -4.69
C ALA A 104 -0.35 2.11 -5.27
N GLU A 105 -0.59 0.98 -4.61
CA GLU A 105 -0.20 -0.36 -5.07
C GLU A 105 -1.44 -1.25 -5.15
N PHE A 106 -2.00 -1.39 -6.36
CA PHE A 106 -3.19 -2.20 -6.59
C PHE A 106 -2.81 -3.57 -7.17
N ASN A 107 -3.31 -4.63 -6.55
CA ASN A 107 -3.19 -5.99 -7.05
C ASN A 107 -4.57 -6.66 -6.97
N SER A 108 -5.11 -7.12 -8.12
CA SER A 108 -6.45 -7.70 -8.20
C SER A 108 -6.63 -8.99 -7.39
N ARG A 109 -5.53 -9.64 -6.97
CA ARG A 109 -5.55 -10.80 -6.08
C ARG A 109 -5.89 -10.42 -4.64
N TYR A 110 -5.70 -9.15 -4.27
CA TYR A 110 -5.89 -8.66 -2.91
C TYR A 110 -7.09 -7.72 -2.85
N PHE A 111 -8.05 -8.09 -2.03
CA PHE A 111 -9.28 -7.33 -1.81
C PHE A 111 -9.58 -7.24 -0.31
N HIS A 112 -10.49 -6.32 0.03
CA HIS A 112 -10.86 -6.02 1.42
C HIS A 112 -11.77 -7.10 2.01
N LYS A 113 -11.17 -8.21 2.41
CA LYS A 113 -11.81 -9.27 3.21
C LYS A 113 -11.61 -9.02 4.70
N LYS A 114 -12.49 -9.57 5.55
CA LYS A 114 -12.35 -9.52 7.01
C LYS A 114 -10.92 -9.94 7.44
N GLY A 115 -10.32 -9.14 8.31
CA GLY A 115 -8.95 -9.31 8.81
C GLY A 115 -7.85 -8.75 7.88
N ALA A 116 -8.18 -8.24 6.69
CA ALA A 116 -7.19 -7.62 5.83
C ALA A 116 -6.65 -6.32 6.47
N LEU A 117 -5.33 -6.16 6.42
CA LEU A 117 -4.62 -4.92 6.75
C LEU A 117 -4.49 -4.06 5.49
N ALA A 118 -4.86 -2.79 5.58
CA ALA A 118 -4.75 -1.85 4.48
C ALA A 118 -4.36 -0.45 4.97
N ALA A 119 -3.70 0.33 4.11
CA ALA A 119 -3.35 1.70 4.42
C ALA A 119 -4.55 2.64 4.22
N ALA A 120 -4.74 3.58 5.13
CA ALA A 120 -5.82 4.55 5.06
C ALA A 120 -5.54 5.60 3.98
N ARG A 121 -6.60 6.13 3.35
CA ARG A 121 -6.50 7.22 2.38
C ARG A 121 -7.78 8.02 2.32
N GLN A 122 -7.69 9.23 1.80
CA GLN A 122 -8.87 10.04 1.48
C GLN A 122 -9.62 9.47 0.25
N GLY A 123 -10.90 9.85 0.13
CA GLY A 123 -11.75 9.48 -0.99
C GLY A 123 -11.24 10.03 -2.32
N ASN A 124 -11.58 9.36 -3.43
CA ASN A 124 -11.03 9.64 -4.76
C ASN A 124 -11.33 11.06 -5.27
N GLU A 125 -12.38 11.71 -4.78
CA GLU A 125 -12.73 13.08 -5.14
C GLU A 125 -11.67 14.09 -4.68
N ILE A 126 -11.07 13.83 -3.51
CA ILE A 126 -10.02 14.68 -2.91
C ILE A 126 -8.63 14.13 -3.25
N ASN A 127 -8.51 12.81 -3.39
CA ASN A 127 -7.26 12.09 -3.65
C ASN A 127 -7.38 11.23 -4.92
N PRO A 128 -7.34 11.85 -6.11
CA PRO A 128 -7.55 11.15 -7.38
C PRO A 128 -6.42 10.16 -7.72
N GLU A 129 -5.19 10.44 -7.25
CA GLU A 129 -4.04 9.53 -7.36
C GLU A 129 -4.13 8.35 -6.37
N MET A 130 -5.12 8.36 -5.47
CA MET A 130 -5.39 7.31 -4.48
C MET A 130 -4.19 6.98 -3.60
N ARG A 131 -3.33 7.97 -3.35
CA ARG A 131 -2.15 7.80 -2.49
C ARG A 131 -2.56 7.49 -1.06
N SER A 132 -1.82 6.61 -0.41
CA SER A 132 -2.08 6.22 0.97
C SER A 132 -1.45 7.18 1.96
N SER A 133 -2.06 7.32 3.14
CA SER A 133 -1.40 7.90 4.31
C SER A 133 -0.11 7.14 4.58
N GLY A 134 0.94 7.88 4.98
CA GLY A 134 2.21 7.27 5.37
C GLY A 134 2.08 6.35 6.59
N THR A 135 1.34 6.75 7.62
CA THR A 135 1.31 6.04 8.90
C THR A 135 -0.01 5.36 9.22
N GLN A 136 -1.13 5.90 8.74
CA GLN A 136 -2.44 5.40 9.14
C GLN A 136 -2.83 4.14 8.37
N PHE A 137 -3.39 3.18 9.10
CA PHE A 137 -3.84 1.90 8.57
C PHE A 137 -5.15 1.47 9.21
N TYR A 138 -5.82 0.49 8.61
CA TYR A 138 -7.02 -0.10 9.17
C TYR A 138 -7.04 -1.62 8.98
N LEU A 139 -7.75 -2.30 9.86
CA LEU A 139 -8.13 -3.71 9.73
C LEU A 139 -9.59 -3.80 9.32
N VAL A 140 -9.86 -4.55 8.27
CA VAL A 140 -11.22 -4.75 7.75
C VAL A 140 -12.01 -5.63 8.72
N GLN A 141 -13.18 -5.16 9.13
CA GLN A 141 -14.16 -5.99 9.84
C GLN A 141 -15.17 -6.59 8.86
N GLY A 142 -15.67 -5.76 7.94
CA GLY A 142 -16.61 -6.15 6.89
C GLY A 142 -17.93 -6.73 7.40
N THR A 143 -18.75 -7.18 6.44
CA THR A 143 -19.99 -7.92 6.68
C THR A 143 -19.81 -9.38 6.25
N THR A 144 -20.56 -10.28 6.89
CA THR A 144 -20.73 -11.63 6.38
C THR A 144 -21.83 -11.62 5.34
N LEU A 145 -21.54 -12.10 4.13
CA LEU A 145 -22.53 -12.32 3.09
C LEU A 145 -22.82 -13.81 3.02
N THR A 146 -24.09 -14.17 2.88
CA THR A 146 -24.51 -15.51 2.48
C THR A 146 -24.15 -15.77 1.02
N ASP A 147 -24.08 -17.04 0.60
CA ASP A 147 -23.79 -17.41 -0.80
C ASP A 147 -24.77 -16.72 -1.77
N GLN A 148 -26.06 -16.67 -1.40
CA GLN A 148 -27.08 -15.99 -2.20
C GLN A 148 -26.84 -14.47 -2.30
N GLU A 149 -26.50 -13.82 -1.20
CA GLU A 149 -26.18 -12.38 -1.21
C GLU A 149 -24.90 -12.09 -1.99
N LEU A 150 -23.92 -13.00 -1.93
CA LEU A 150 -22.68 -12.91 -2.69
C LEU A 150 -22.93 -13.02 -4.20
N ASP A 151 -23.73 -14.00 -4.62
CA ASP A 151 -24.12 -14.17 -6.03
C ASP A 151 -24.86 -12.93 -6.57
N LEU A 152 -25.78 -12.39 -5.77
CA LEU A 152 -26.51 -11.16 -6.13
C LEU A 152 -25.57 -9.96 -6.23
N ALA A 153 -24.63 -9.82 -5.29
CA ALA A 153 -23.63 -8.77 -5.31
C ALA A 153 -22.72 -8.88 -6.54
N GLU A 154 -22.26 -10.09 -6.88
CA GLU A 154 -21.44 -10.35 -8.07
C GLU A 154 -22.20 -9.96 -9.35
N GLN A 155 -23.45 -10.40 -9.50
CA GLN A 155 -24.27 -10.05 -10.65
C GLN A 155 -24.44 -8.53 -10.79
N SER A 156 -24.74 -7.84 -9.68
CA SER A 156 -24.90 -6.38 -9.66
C SER A 156 -23.61 -5.64 -10.07
N ILE A 157 -22.47 -6.07 -9.53
CA ILE A 157 -21.14 -5.51 -9.86
C ILE A 157 -20.84 -5.73 -11.35
N ASN A 158 -21.00 -6.96 -11.84
CA ASN A 158 -20.73 -7.30 -13.24
C ASN A 158 -21.62 -6.51 -14.21
N ASN A 159 -22.89 -6.33 -13.88
CA ASN A 159 -23.81 -5.54 -14.69
C ASN A 159 -23.38 -4.06 -14.73
N SER A 160 -23.01 -3.49 -13.59
CA SER A 160 -22.53 -2.11 -13.49
C SER A 160 -21.25 -1.88 -14.29
N LEU A 161 -20.31 -2.82 -14.21
CA LEU A 161 -19.06 -2.78 -14.99
C LEU A 161 -19.34 -2.84 -16.50
N ARG A 162 -20.22 -3.75 -16.95
CA ARG A 162 -20.62 -3.86 -18.36
C ARG A 162 -21.24 -2.58 -18.88
N GLN A 163 -22.17 -1.98 -18.13
CA GLN A 163 -22.81 -0.73 -18.52
C GLN A 163 -21.80 0.44 -18.59
N GLY A 164 -20.88 0.53 -17.63
CA GLY A 164 -19.81 1.52 -17.63
C GLY A 164 -18.87 1.39 -18.83
N MET A 165 -18.47 0.15 -19.15
CA MET A 165 -17.63 -0.16 -20.33
C MET A 165 -18.35 0.18 -21.64
N PHE A 166 -19.61 -0.22 -21.79
CA PHE A 166 -20.42 0.10 -22.95
C PHE A 166 -20.56 1.61 -23.14
N SER A 167 -20.82 2.35 -22.06
CA SER A 167 -20.94 3.81 -22.08
C SER A 167 -19.64 4.50 -22.49
N ARG A 168 -18.48 3.99 -22.04
CA ARG A 168 -17.17 4.49 -22.47
C ARG A 168 -16.90 4.22 -23.94
N LEU A 169 -17.24 3.02 -24.43
CA LEU A 169 -17.09 2.65 -25.83
C LEU A 169 -17.92 3.56 -26.73
N LEU A 170 -19.19 3.82 -26.37
CA LEU A 170 -20.06 4.72 -27.13
C LEU A 170 -19.48 6.14 -27.22
N ARG A 171 -18.93 6.68 -26.13
CA ARG A 171 -18.26 8.00 -26.16
C ARG A 171 -17.04 8.00 -27.07
N GLN A 172 -16.18 6.98 -26.97
CA GLN A 172 -14.99 6.88 -27.82
C GLN A 172 -15.34 6.78 -29.30
N VAL A 173 -16.35 5.96 -29.66
CA VAL A 173 -16.82 5.86 -31.04
C VAL A 173 -17.34 7.22 -31.52
N ALA A 174 -18.18 7.89 -30.73
CA ALA A 174 -18.70 9.22 -31.06
C ALA A 174 -17.59 10.26 -31.24
N ASP A 175 -16.60 10.29 -30.34
CA ASP A 175 -15.46 11.22 -30.39
C ASP A 175 -14.53 10.91 -31.57
N SER A 176 -14.34 9.63 -31.93
CA SER A 176 -13.52 9.21 -33.09
C SER A 176 -14.17 9.48 -34.44
N SER A 177 -15.49 9.68 -34.45
CA SER A 177 -16.28 9.99 -35.65
C SER A 177 -16.40 11.49 -35.94
N ARG A 178 -15.81 12.33 -35.10
CA ARG A 178 -15.68 13.79 -35.28
C ARG A 178 -14.28 14.12 -35.80
#